data_AF-A0A2H0FRJ2-F1
#
_entry.id   AF-A0A2H0FRJ2-F1
#
_cell.length_a   1.000
_cell.length_b   1.000
_cell.length_c   1.000
_cell.angle_alpha   90.00
_cell.angle_beta   90.00
_cell.angle_gamma   90.00
#
_symmetry.space_group_name_H-M   'P 1'
#
loop_
_entity.id
_entity.type
_entity.pdbx_description
1 polymer ?
#
loop_
_entity_poly.entity_id
_entity_poly.type
_entity_poly.pdbx_seq_one_letter_code
_entity_poly.pdbx_strand_id
1 'polypeptide(L)'
;MIEKEQVGLKDKMKNKKSILIGIILAILFILFFNGVFQYLLLLLFNANIEKFEFSMLGFFPTVQLKENINILNTFFLLLPIIISIIFIELSFTLLNKLPLVVLRYSAIIFILVVMGDVIVFTFYGAIQLLLNPLSNSLWSKLISLWQLSGGKIYVLIFFIILVLFAYLQLLQKRLMKFIVIPKKEIS
;
A
#
# COMPACT_ATOMS: atom_id res chain seq x y z
N MET A 1 -29.08 33.13 11.64
CA MET A 1 -27.60 33.14 11.82
C MET A 1 -27.10 31.88 12.54
N ILE A 2 -27.80 31.40 13.58
CA ILE A 2 -27.47 30.18 14.35
C ILE A 2 -27.51 28.88 13.52
N GLU A 3 -28.35 28.83 12.48
CA GLU A 3 -28.54 27.63 11.64
C GLU A 3 -27.33 27.31 10.73
N LYS A 4 -26.62 28.34 10.23
CA LYS A 4 -25.40 28.15 9.42
C LYS A 4 -24.22 27.63 10.25
N GLU A 5 -24.17 27.97 11.53
CA GLU A 5 -23.10 27.55 12.45
C GLU A 5 -23.23 26.07 12.84
N GLN A 6 -24.46 25.57 13.00
CA GLN A 6 -24.72 24.15 13.26
C GLN A 6 -24.46 23.24 12.04
N VAL A 7 -24.68 23.74 10.81
CA VAL A 7 -24.35 23.01 9.58
C VAL A 7 -22.83 22.86 9.43
N GLY A 8 -22.06 23.93 9.68
CA GLY A 8 -20.59 23.90 9.62
C GLY A 8 -19.92 23.00 10.67
N LEU A 9 -20.50 22.87 11.87
CA LEU A 9 -20.02 21.95 12.91
C LEU A 9 -20.34 20.48 12.58
N LYS A 10 -21.53 20.18 12.04
CA LYS A 10 -21.90 18.84 11.57
C LYS A 10 -20.99 18.34 10.45
N ASP A 11 -20.64 19.21 9.50
CA ASP A 11 -19.75 18.85 8.39
C ASP A 11 -18.30 18.64 8.85
N LYS A 12 -17.80 19.46 9.77
CA LYS A 12 -16.48 19.25 10.40
C LYS A 12 -16.42 17.93 11.20
N MET A 13 -17.45 17.59 11.97
CA MET A 13 -17.50 16.33 12.73
C MET A 13 -17.60 15.09 11.85
N LYS A 14 -18.38 15.13 10.74
CA LYS A 14 -18.45 14.04 9.76
C LYS A 14 -17.10 13.81 9.06
N ASN A 15 -16.38 14.88 8.74
CA ASN A 15 -15.06 14.78 8.12
C ASN A 15 -14.01 14.18 9.07
N LYS A 16 -13.99 14.57 10.36
CA LYS A 16 -13.10 13.96 11.36
C LYS A 16 -13.34 12.45 11.53
N LYS A 17 -14.60 12.02 11.60
CA LYS A 17 -14.95 10.59 11.67
C LYS A 17 -14.50 9.83 10.42
N SER A 18 -14.66 10.42 9.24
CA SER A 18 -14.21 9.82 7.97
C SER A 18 -12.71 9.59 7.94
N ILE A 19 -11.94 10.60 8.36
CA ILE A 19 -10.47 10.52 8.45
C ILE A 19 -10.06 9.41 9.42
N LEU A 20 -10.66 9.37 10.61
CA LEU A 20 -10.33 8.37 11.62
C LEU A 20 -10.63 6.95 11.11
N ILE A 21 -11.80 6.73 10.51
CA ILE A 21 -12.18 5.42 9.94
C ILE A 21 -11.21 5.02 8.83
N GLY A 22 -10.87 5.92 7.91
CA GLY A 22 -9.94 5.65 6.82
C GLY A 22 -8.54 5.27 7.32
N ILE A 23 -8.02 5.98 8.32
CA ILE A 23 -6.73 5.68 8.95
C ILE A 23 -6.77 4.33 9.67
N ILE A 24 -7.79 4.05 10.48
CA ILE A 24 -7.92 2.78 11.19
C ILE A 24 -7.99 1.61 10.21
N LEU A 25 -8.80 1.72 9.15
CA LEU A 25 -8.89 0.70 8.11
C LEU A 25 -7.54 0.48 7.39
N ALA A 26 -6.81 1.56 7.10
CA ALA A 26 -5.51 1.45 6.46
C ALA A 26 -4.47 0.79 7.38
N ILE A 27 -4.45 1.15 8.67
CA ILE A 27 -3.56 0.53 9.66
C ILE A 27 -3.89 -0.96 9.80
N LEU A 28 -5.18 -1.33 9.96
CA LEU A 28 -5.59 -2.74 10.00
C LEU A 28 -5.18 -3.48 8.73
N PHE A 29 -5.28 -2.81 7.58
CA PHE A 29 -4.85 -3.38 6.31
C PHE A 29 -3.34 -3.63 6.25
N ILE A 30 -2.52 -2.62 6.56
CA ILE A 30 -1.06 -2.69 6.48
C ILE A 30 -0.53 -3.70 7.49
N LEU A 31 -1.01 -3.66 8.73
CA LEU A 31 -0.54 -4.53 9.80
C LEU A 31 -1.00 -5.96 9.55
N PHE A 32 -2.30 -6.17 9.37
CA PHE A 32 -2.91 -7.50 9.46
C PHE A 32 -3.32 -8.07 8.11
N PHE A 33 -4.22 -7.39 7.38
CA PHE A 33 -4.82 -7.99 6.19
C PHE A 33 -3.79 -8.28 5.10
N ASN A 34 -2.79 -7.42 4.89
CA ASN A 34 -1.79 -7.62 3.85
C ASN A 34 -1.07 -8.99 3.99
N GLY A 35 -0.54 -9.29 5.18
CA GLY A 35 0.14 -10.57 5.42
C GLY A 35 -0.82 -11.78 5.47
N VAL A 36 -2.07 -11.59 5.92
CA VAL A 36 -3.08 -12.66 5.88
C VAL A 36 -3.46 -12.99 4.44
N PHE A 37 -3.69 -12.00 3.59
CA PHE A 37 -3.94 -12.20 2.16
C PHE A 37 -2.73 -12.83 1.48
N GLN A 38 -1.51 -12.45 1.89
CA GLN A 38 -0.30 -13.09 1.39
C GLN A 38 -0.30 -14.59 1.70
N TYR A 39 -0.52 -14.95 2.96
CA TYR A 39 -0.59 -16.35 3.36
C TYR A 39 -1.69 -17.13 2.65
N LEU A 40 -2.91 -16.56 2.53
CA LEU A 40 -4.01 -17.19 1.81
C LEU A 40 -3.70 -17.44 0.34
N LEU A 41 -3.09 -16.46 -0.35
CA LEU A 41 -2.68 -16.64 -1.75
C LEU A 41 -1.60 -17.71 -1.87
N LEU A 42 -0.62 -17.75 -0.97
CA LEU A 42 0.42 -18.79 -0.97
C LEU A 42 -0.17 -20.20 -0.79
N LEU A 43 -1.18 -20.37 0.06
CA LEU A 43 -1.91 -21.64 0.19
C LEU A 43 -2.67 -22.00 -1.10
N LEU A 44 -3.34 -21.04 -1.73
CA LEU A 44 -4.10 -21.28 -2.98
C LEU A 44 -3.19 -21.71 -4.13
N PHE A 45 -1.96 -21.20 -4.19
CA PHE A 45 -0.96 -21.58 -5.19
C PHE A 45 -0.10 -22.77 -4.78
N ASN A 46 -0.46 -23.45 -3.68
CA ASN A 46 0.26 -24.61 -3.13
C ASN A 46 1.77 -24.34 -2.96
N ALA A 47 2.11 -23.13 -2.52
CA ALA A 47 3.49 -22.73 -2.26
C ALA A 47 4.03 -23.49 -1.03
N ASN A 48 5.31 -23.87 -1.07
CA ASN A 48 5.97 -24.54 0.05
C ASN A 48 6.26 -23.54 1.17
N ILE A 49 5.26 -23.32 2.03
CA ILE A 49 5.37 -22.46 3.22
C ILE A 49 6.15 -23.22 4.29
N GLU A 50 7.26 -22.63 4.74
CA GLU A 50 8.07 -23.17 5.83
C GLU A 50 7.54 -22.73 7.18
N LYS A 51 7.16 -21.45 7.29
CA LYS A 51 6.70 -20.87 8.54
C LYS A 51 5.71 -19.73 8.31
N PHE A 52 4.69 -19.67 9.16
CA PHE A 52 3.80 -18.52 9.28
C PHE A 52 3.80 -18.07 10.73
N GLU A 53 4.32 -16.87 10.99
CA GLU A 53 4.43 -16.34 12.35
C GLU A 53 3.94 -14.90 12.43
N PHE A 54 3.34 -14.56 13.57
CA PHE A 54 3.04 -13.18 13.91
C PHE A 54 4.15 -12.59 14.76
N SER A 55 4.74 -11.46 14.34
CA SER A 55 5.77 -10.79 15.14
C SER A 55 5.20 -9.95 16.29
N MET A 56 6.08 -9.62 17.26
CA MET A 56 6.01 -8.98 18.60
C MET A 56 4.69 -8.56 19.27
N LEU A 57 3.57 -8.40 18.58
CA LEU A 57 2.26 -8.10 19.17
C LEU A 57 1.10 -8.87 18.50
N GLY A 58 1.38 -9.88 17.67
CA GLY A 58 0.32 -10.64 16.99
C GLY A 58 -0.25 -9.96 15.73
N PHE A 59 0.26 -8.77 15.39
CA PHE A 59 -0.34 -7.93 14.34
C PHE A 59 0.33 -8.02 12.99
N PHE A 60 1.58 -8.47 12.89
CA PHE A 60 2.34 -8.51 11.64
C PHE A 60 2.57 -9.96 11.22
N PRO A 61 1.76 -10.50 10.28
CA PRO A 61 1.99 -11.81 9.73
C PRO A 61 3.24 -11.80 8.85
N THR A 62 4.15 -12.73 9.12
CA THR A 62 5.34 -12.97 8.32
C THR A 62 5.30 -14.38 7.77
N VAL A 63 5.55 -14.52 6.47
CA VAL A 63 5.57 -15.82 5.80
C VAL A 63 7.00 -16.11 5.34
N GLN A 64 7.50 -17.28 5.71
CA GLN A 64 8.77 -17.81 5.22
C GLN A 64 8.48 -18.93 4.22
N LEU A 65 9.07 -18.81 3.03
CA LEU A 65 8.97 -19.80 1.96
C LEU A 65 10.21 -20.67 1.98
N LYS A 66 10.04 -21.97 1.77
CA LYS A 66 11.17 -22.90 1.63
C LYS A 66 11.97 -22.53 0.39
N GLU A 67 13.30 -22.44 0.54
CA GLU A 67 14.22 -22.01 -0.52
C GLU A 67 14.20 -22.96 -1.72
N ASN A 68 13.36 -22.69 -2.71
CA ASN A 68 13.45 -23.28 -4.06
C ASN A 68 13.53 -22.15 -5.08
N ILE A 69 14.62 -22.06 -5.83
CA ILE A 69 14.82 -20.99 -6.81
C ILE A 69 13.88 -21.24 -8.01
N ASN A 70 12.76 -20.52 -8.06
CA ASN A 70 11.81 -20.53 -9.17
C ASN A 70 11.27 -19.13 -9.44
N ILE A 71 10.86 -18.84 -10.68
CA ILE A 71 10.22 -17.56 -11.06
C ILE A 71 8.99 -17.26 -10.19
N LEU A 72 8.26 -18.29 -9.77
CA LEU A 72 7.13 -18.18 -8.85
C LEU A 72 7.53 -17.55 -7.50
N ASN A 73 8.75 -17.77 -7.01
CA ASN A 73 9.22 -17.16 -5.77
C ASN A 73 9.42 -15.65 -5.90
N THR A 74 9.78 -15.14 -7.08
CA THR A 74 9.80 -13.69 -7.34
C THR A 74 8.41 -13.10 -7.15
N PHE A 75 7.40 -13.74 -7.74
CA PHE A 75 6.01 -13.30 -7.62
C PHE A 75 5.53 -13.33 -6.16
N PHE A 76 5.85 -14.40 -5.43
CA PHE A 76 5.50 -14.55 -4.02
C PHE A 76 6.22 -13.56 -3.10
N LEU A 77 7.47 -13.18 -3.42
CA LEU A 77 8.18 -12.12 -2.70
C LEU A 77 7.51 -10.75 -2.91
N LEU A 78 7.10 -10.44 -4.14
CA LEU A 78 6.45 -9.17 -4.48
C LEU A 78 4.98 -9.09 -4.05
N LEU A 79 4.41 -10.21 -3.58
CA LEU A 79 2.99 -10.35 -3.28
C LEU A 79 2.45 -9.30 -2.29
N PRO A 80 3.16 -8.88 -1.22
CA PRO A 80 2.69 -7.81 -0.33
C PRO A 80 2.47 -6.47 -1.04
N ILE A 81 3.33 -6.13 -2.01
CA ILE A 81 3.20 -4.91 -2.81
C ILE A 81 2.01 -5.07 -3.77
N ILE A 82 1.91 -6.24 -4.41
CA ILE A 82 0.82 -6.55 -5.34
C ILE A 82 -0.54 -6.47 -4.64
N ILE A 83 -0.66 -7.01 -3.42
CA ILE A 83 -1.88 -6.92 -2.60
C ILE A 83 -2.23 -5.46 -2.31
N SER A 84 -1.27 -4.64 -1.87
CA SER A 84 -1.50 -3.20 -1.66
C SER A 84 -2.00 -2.51 -2.93
N ILE A 85 -1.42 -2.80 -4.10
CA ILE A 85 -1.85 -2.25 -5.39
C ILE A 85 -3.28 -2.71 -5.72
N ILE A 86 -3.61 -3.99 -5.55
CA ILE A 86 -4.96 -4.52 -5.80
C ILE A 86 -5.98 -3.83 -4.89
N PHE A 87 -5.68 -3.66 -3.61
CA PHE A 87 -6.58 -2.99 -2.67
C PHE A 87 -6.78 -1.50 -2.99
N ILE A 88 -5.74 -0.82 -3.46
CA ILE A 88 -5.86 0.54 -3.98
C ILE A 88 -6.82 0.56 -5.18
N GLU A 89 -6.64 -0.33 -6.16
CA GLU A 89 -7.49 -0.37 -7.36
C GLU A 89 -8.94 -0.78 -7.06
N LEU A 90 -9.15 -1.71 -6.14
CA LEU A 90 -10.48 -2.04 -5.62
C LEU A 90 -11.11 -0.83 -4.95
N SER A 91 -10.34 -0.07 -4.17
CA SER A 91 -10.82 1.14 -3.51
C SER A 91 -11.23 2.23 -4.52
N PHE A 92 -10.48 2.42 -5.60
CA PHE A 92 -10.89 3.30 -6.70
C PHE A 92 -12.15 2.82 -7.40
N THR A 93 -12.27 1.51 -7.62
CA THR A 93 -13.48 0.92 -8.23
C THR A 93 -14.70 1.14 -7.34
N LEU A 94 -14.54 1.01 -6.01
CA LEU A 94 -15.57 1.31 -5.02
C LEU A 94 -15.92 2.80 -4.97
N LEU A 95 -14.93 3.70 -5.08
CA LEU A 95 -15.14 5.16 -5.09
C LEU A 95 -16.13 5.61 -6.17
N ASN A 96 -16.15 4.95 -7.34
CA ASN A 96 -17.10 5.24 -8.41
C ASN A 96 -18.56 4.94 -8.02
N LYS A 97 -18.78 4.03 -7.07
CA LYS A 97 -20.11 3.57 -6.65
C LYS A 97 -20.55 4.17 -5.32
N LEU A 98 -19.66 4.83 -4.58
CA LEU A 98 -19.95 5.37 -3.26
C LEU A 98 -20.59 6.77 -3.35
N PRO A 99 -21.66 7.04 -2.58
CA PRO A 99 -22.24 8.37 -2.50
C PRO A 99 -21.27 9.37 -1.85
N LEU A 100 -21.48 10.68 -2.05
CA LEU A 100 -20.71 11.80 -1.46
C LEU A 100 -20.91 11.91 0.07
N VAL A 101 -20.58 10.85 0.79
CA VAL A 101 -20.78 10.68 2.23
C VAL A 101 -19.45 10.25 2.87
N VAL A 102 -19.42 10.15 4.19
CA VAL A 102 -18.30 9.67 5.04
C VAL A 102 -17.48 8.56 4.38
N LEU A 103 -18.14 7.55 3.80
CA LEU A 103 -17.47 6.40 3.16
C LEU A 103 -16.52 6.78 2.03
N ARG A 104 -16.89 7.76 1.18
CA ARG A 104 -16.03 8.20 0.06
C ARG A 104 -14.77 8.89 0.59
N TYR A 105 -14.90 9.73 1.61
CA TYR A 105 -13.76 10.36 2.26
C TYR A 105 -12.87 9.33 2.97
N SER A 106 -13.45 8.37 3.69
CA SER A 106 -12.69 7.27 4.32
C SER A 106 -11.91 6.46 3.29
N ALA A 107 -12.51 6.13 2.14
CA ALA A 107 -11.84 5.41 1.06
C ALA A 107 -10.70 6.22 0.42
N ILE A 108 -10.87 7.53 0.24
CA ILE A 108 -9.77 8.41 -0.22
C ILE A 108 -8.61 8.40 0.78
N ILE A 109 -8.90 8.55 2.08
CA ILE A 109 -7.87 8.52 3.13
C ILE A 109 -7.19 7.16 3.19
N PHE A 110 -7.95 6.06 3.07
CA PHE A 110 -7.41 4.71 2.98
C PHE A 110 -6.40 4.60 1.83
N ILE A 111 -6.80 4.99 0.61
CA ILE A 111 -5.91 4.96 -0.57
C ILE A 111 -4.64 5.78 -0.32
N LEU A 112 -4.76 6.99 0.26
CA LEU A 112 -3.61 7.85 0.54
C LEU A 112 -2.63 7.21 1.54
N VAL A 113 -3.14 6.59 2.61
CA VAL A 113 -2.30 5.95 3.63
C VAL A 113 -1.62 4.70 3.06
N VAL A 114 -2.35 3.83 2.35
CA VAL A 114 -1.76 2.64 1.71
C VAL A 114 -0.76 3.04 0.63
N MET A 115 -1.03 4.08 -0.14
CA MET A 115 -0.07 4.62 -1.11
C MET A 115 1.20 5.14 -0.43
N GLY A 116 1.06 5.85 0.69
CA GLY A 116 2.18 6.29 1.53
C GLY A 116 3.02 5.13 2.04
N ASP A 117 2.39 4.05 2.50
CA ASP A 117 3.07 2.82 2.93
C ASP A 117 3.89 2.19 1.79
N VAL A 118 3.31 2.05 0.59
CA VAL A 118 4.03 1.54 -0.60
C VAL A 118 5.24 2.41 -0.94
N ILE A 119 5.13 3.74 -0.83
CA ILE A 119 6.24 4.67 -1.03
C ILE A 119 7.33 4.41 0.00
N VAL A 120 6.98 4.43 1.29
CA VAL A 120 7.94 4.24 2.39
C VAL A 120 8.63 2.88 2.25
N PHE A 121 7.88 1.81 2.02
CA PHE A 121 8.42 0.46 1.85
C PHE A 121 9.42 0.36 0.69
N THR A 122 9.07 0.96 -0.46
CA THR A 122 9.91 0.91 -1.66
C THR A 122 11.17 1.74 -1.50
N PHE A 123 11.05 2.99 -1.04
CA PHE A 123 12.21 3.88 -0.86
C PHE A 123 13.12 3.42 0.27
N TYR A 124 12.55 3.00 1.40
CA TYR A 124 13.33 2.45 2.51
C TYR A 124 14.16 1.25 2.05
N GLY A 125 13.53 0.33 1.31
CA GLY A 125 14.21 -0.83 0.76
C GLY A 125 15.28 -0.49 -0.28
N ALA A 126 15.03 0.49 -1.16
CA ALA A 126 16.03 0.98 -2.11
C ALA A 126 17.24 1.62 -1.40
N ILE A 127 17.00 2.44 -0.37
CA ILE A 127 18.07 3.04 0.44
C ILE A 127 18.86 1.95 1.18
N GLN A 128 18.17 0.97 1.77
CA GLN A 128 18.84 -0.16 2.42
C GLN A 128 19.77 -0.91 1.46
N LEU A 129 19.33 -1.14 0.21
CA LEU A 129 20.18 -1.77 -0.79
C LEU A 129 21.41 -0.94 -1.17
N LEU A 130 21.26 0.38 -1.27
CA LEU A 130 22.37 1.28 -1.57
C LEU A 130 23.41 1.31 -0.45
N LEU A 131 22.96 1.27 0.80
CA LEU A 131 23.83 1.29 1.98
C LEU A 131 24.46 -0.07 2.26
N ASN A 132 23.67 -1.13 2.18
CA ASN A 132 24.12 -2.49 2.43
C ASN A 132 23.35 -3.50 1.54
N PRO A 133 23.94 -3.95 0.42
CA PRO A 133 23.30 -4.89 -0.49
C PRO A 133 23.07 -6.28 0.13
N LEU A 134 23.71 -6.58 1.26
CA LEU A 134 23.51 -7.83 2.04
C LEU A 134 22.49 -7.67 3.18
N SER A 135 21.76 -6.56 3.24
CA SER A 135 20.66 -6.37 4.20
C SER A 135 19.59 -7.46 4.06
N ASN A 136 18.82 -7.74 5.11
CA ASN A 136 17.67 -8.67 5.03
C ASN A 136 16.39 -7.94 4.56
N SER A 137 16.46 -7.30 3.41
CA SER A 137 15.33 -6.60 2.78
C SER A 137 14.64 -7.49 1.74
N LEU A 138 13.40 -7.15 1.37
CA LEU A 138 12.73 -7.84 0.25
C LEU A 138 13.55 -7.71 -1.05
N TRP A 139 14.14 -6.53 -1.26
CA TRP A 139 14.89 -6.25 -2.48
C TRP A 139 16.22 -6.98 -2.54
N SER A 140 16.90 -7.21 -1.40
CA SER A 140 18.12 -8.02 -1.38
C SER A 140 17.82 -9.49 -1.66
N LYS A 141 16.67 -10.01 -1.18
CA LYS A 141 16.18 -11.35 -1.55
C LYS A 141 15.88 -11.46 -3.05
N LEU A 142 15.37 -10.39 -3.67
CA LEU A 142 15.20 -10.36 -5.14
C LEU A 142 16.54 -10.36 -5.87
N ILE A 143 17.52 -9.57 -5.40
CA ILE A 143 18.87 -9.52 -5.96
C ILE A 143 19.55 -10.88 -5.87
N SER A 144 19.45 -11.57 -4.72
CA SER A 144 20.02 -12.90 -4.54
C SER A 144 19.34 -13.93 -5.45
N LEU A 145 18.01 -13.89 -5.56
CA LEU A 145 17.24 -14.80 -6.41
C LEU A 145 17.54 -14.61 -7.90
N TRP A 146 17.74 -13.37 -8.35
CA TRP A 146 18.11 -13.05 -9.74
C TRP A 146 19.62 -13.05 -9.99
N GLN A 147 20.41 -13.37 -8.96
CA GLN A 147 21.88 -13.38 -9.01
C GLN A 147 22.46 -12.08 -9.60
N LEU A 148 21.86 -10.93 -9.24
CA LEU A 148 22.33 -9.63 -9.72
C LEU A 148 23.58 -9.20 -8.96
N SER A 149 24.54 -8.63 -9.68
CA SER A 149 25.78 -8.12 -9.10
C SER A 149 26.21 -6.79 -9.76
N GLY A 150 26.97 -6.00 -9.00
CA GLY A 150 27.57 -4.74 -9.46
C GLY A 150 26.55 -3.74 -10.03
N GLY A 151 26.84 -3.22 -11.23
CA GLY A 151 26.04 -2.20 -11.92
C GLY A 151 24.55 -2.56 -12.08
N LYS A 152 24.22 -3.85 -12.20
CA LYS A 152 22.84 -4.33 -12.42
C LYS A 152 21.91 -4.03 -11.24
N ILE A 153 22.47 -3.95 -10.02
CA ILE A 153 21.71 -3.60 -8.81
C ILE A 153 21.19 -2.16 -8.90
N TYR A 154 22.03 -1.23 -9.34
CA TYR A 154 21.64 0.18 -9.50
C TYR A 154 20.60 0.37 -10.60
N VAL A 155 20.71 -0.39 -11.70
CA VAL A 155 19.69 -0.40 -12.77
C VAL A 155 18.34 -0.87 -12.23
N LEU A 156 18.32 -1.94 -11.42
CA LEU A 156 17.10 -2.44 -10.79
C LEU A 156 16.48 -1.38 -9.86
N ILE A 157 17.28 -0.74 -9.00
CA ILE A 157 16.81 0.30 -8.09
C ILE A 157 16.21 1.48 -8.87
N PHE A 158 16.90 1.95 -9.91
CA PHE A 158 16.41 3.02 -10.76
C PHE A 158 15.07 2.64 -11.43
N PHE A 159 14.97 1.41 -11.95
CA PHE A 159 13.74 0.91 -12.55
C PHE A 159 12.57 0.85 -11.56
N ILE A 160 12.80 0.35 -10.34
CA ILE A 160 11.79 0.29 -9.27
C ILE A 160 11.27 1.70 -8.94
N ILE A 161 12.18 2.67 -8.76
CA ILE A 161 11.81 4.06 -8.45
C ILE A 161 11.00 4.67 -9.60
N LEU A 162 11.41 4.43 -10.84
CA LEU A 162 10.72 4.95 -12.03
C LEU A 162 9.30 4.38 -12.15
N VAL A 163 9.15 3.05 -12.00
CA VAL A 163 7.84 2.38 -12.04
C VAL A 163 6.94 2.89 -10.92
N LEU A 164 7.47 3.01 -9.69
CA LEU A 164 6.71 3.58 -8.58
C LEU A 164 6.26 5.01 -8.89
N PHE A 165 7.15 5.87 -9.37
CA PHE A 165 6.82 7.25 -9.66
C PHE A 165 5.75 7.36 -10.76
N ALA A 166 5.87 6.59 -11.84
CA ALA A 166 4.86 6.51 -12.89
C ALA A 166 3.49 6.07 -12.34
N TYR A 167 3.48 5.05 -11.47
CA TYR A 167 2.27 4.57 -10.83
C TYR A 167 1.64 5.63 -9.91
N LEU A 168 2.44 6.32 -9.08
CA LEU A 168 1.97 7.41 -8.21
C LEU A 168 1.35 8.56 -9.00
N GLN A 169 1.95 8.95 -10.13
CA GLN A 169 1.39 9.98 -11.00
C GLN A 169 0.02 9.57 -11.56
N LEU A 170 -0.14 8.30 -11.96
CA LEU A 170 -1.42 7.77 -12.43
C LEU A 170 -2.47 7.81 -11.30
N LEU A 171 -2.10 7.39 -10.09
CA LEU A 171 -3.00 7.42 -8.94
C LEU A 171 -3.39 8.84 -8.53
N GLN A 172 -2.45 9.78 -8.52
CA GLN A 172 -2.72 11.19 -8.23
C GLN A 172 -3.74 11.78 -9.21
N LYS A 173 -3.55 11.56 -10.52
CA LYS A 173 -4.48 12.00 -11.56
C LYS A 173 -5.89 11.42 -11.36
N ARG A 174 -5.99 10.16 -10.89
CA ARG A 174 -7.28 9.53 -10.56
C ARG A 174 -7.90 10.12 -9.31
N LEU A 175 -7.15 10.28 -8.21
CA LEU A 175 -7.64 10.86 -6.95
C LEU A 175 -8.21 12.27 -7.14
N MET A 176 -7.55 13.10 -7.93
CA MET A 176 -8.02 14.46 -8.21
C MET A 176 -9.43 14.51 -8.81
N LYS A 177 -9.86 13.47 -9.56
CA LYS A 177 -11.22 13.41 -10.11
C LYS A 177 -12.28 13.24 -9.01
N PHE A 178 -11.90 12.71 -7.85
CA PHE A 178 -12.82 12.41 -6.76
C PHE A 178 -12.84 13.47 -5.66
N ILE A 179 -11.85 14.36 -5.62
CA ILE A 179 -11.75 15.45 -4.67
C ILE A 179 -12.38 16.69 -5.31
N VAL A 180 -13.64 16.98 -4.98
CA VAL A 180 -14.30 18.24 -5.38
C VAL A 180 -13.82 19.33 -4.43
N ILE A 181 -12.96 20.23 -4.91
CA ILE A 181 -12.63 21.45 -4.18
C ILE A 181 -13.81 22.41 -4.41
N PRO A 182 -14.59 22.78 -3.38
CA PRO A 182 -15.63 23.78 -3.57
C PRO A 182 -14.95 25.08 -4.01
N LYS A 183 -15.28 25.54 -5.22
CA LYS A 183 -14.87 26.86 -5.70
C LYS A 183 -15.48 27.84 -4.71
N LYS A 184 -14.64 28.51 -3.93
CA LYS A 184 -15.07 29.62 -3.08
C LYS A 184 -15.55 30.69 -4.07
N GLU A 185 -16.87 30.83 -4.22
CA GLU A 185 -17.43 31.97 -4.94
C GLU A 185 -17.01 33.21 -4.16
N ILE A 186 -16.07 33.95 -4.72
CA ILE A 186 -15.71 35.28 -4.24
C ILE A 186 -16.86 36.17 -4.72
N SER A 187 -17.85 36.36 -3.86
CA SER A 187 -18.84 37.44 -3.96
C SER A 187 -18.31 38.67 -3.25
#